data_AF-A0A0W0FDX7-F1
#
_entry.id   AF-A0A0W0FDX7-F1
#
_cell.length_a   1.000
_cell.length_b   1.000
_cell.length_c   1.000
_cell.angle_alpha   90.00
_cell.angle_beta   90.00
_cell.angle_gamma   90.00
#
_symmetry.space_group_name_H-M   'P 1'
#
loop_
_entity.id
_entity.type
_entity.pdbx_description
1 polymer ?
#
loop_
_entity_poly.entity_id
_entity_poly.type
_entity_poly.pdbx_seq_one_letter_code
_entity_poly.pdbx_strand_id
1 'polypeptide(L)'
;MRDSQIALDKLGQRVEESPEILPKILPVLFHHLESTPPSSFRANGKVRLAHAALRALYRATITDPEISDRSARMRIGDNWATIWTWLSFMISYILLENSTSLEDLTFREDVEFTCAELTDRFLRIPDLCRFMLNTENFIELVTYFRLLDTQLSSDSLSCLNNIFRTLQRSANDWSCWQQRCLKVLDSRPSDAVNAFLGSIMRISTSPEEIEVATLSSNLLMIIHFTTLSPKLHLAFVRHRSVAWMACLMYRLVLAPYESSGAVIGFMKGCISYIRSTIQSHGYRCVVEALENGILTSMLKAKEYMIRDKESRLTVAGDQYLQDQCVGLLRIIGCYSAYGVVLKALKKAIGKAEKEKWYVQVVRGLPMPVKEAWILIENIKILRMDDKMKWRSGGFNICANESCPSPRKDYFGPMYRCSGCLVSIYCSRECQRTCWKEGSHRSFCKAAESIRREGRHSIYGSADQLDTRQSAFQMWEMQVDSQRQVELISSASPVTHAIKLDYRDIPIKVGLLTLEECKTEDQGDYPPKDWEYYMNGGHIQDFGADGILVYAIFPHGGSRRYSLLKFFPRE
;
A
#
# COMPACT_ATOMS: atom_id res chain seq x y z
N MET A 1 18.91 8.78 48.08
CA MET A 1 18.58 8.46 46.68
C MET A 1 17.08 8.49 46.41
N ARG A 2 16.26 7.71 47.14
CA ARG A 2 14.79 7.76 47.01
C ARG A 2 14.22 9.15 47.29
N ASP A 3 14.73 9.83 48.33
CA ASP A 3 14.31 11.20 48.68
C ASP A 3 14.68 12.22 47.59
N SER A 4 15.81 12.04 46.92
CA SER A 4 16.25 12.90 45.82
C SER A 4 15.39 12.72 44.56
N GLN A 5 14.96 11.49 44.25
CA GLN A 5 14.00 11.23 43.15
C GLN A 5 12.65 11.87 43.44
N ILE A 6 12.11 11.66 44.66
CA ILE A 6 10.85 12.27 45.10
C ILE A 6 10.95 13.80 45.06
N ALA A 7 12.09 14.37 45.44
CA ALA A 7 12.31 15.81 45.37
C ALA A 7 12.28 16.33 43.92
N LEU A 8 12.94 15.64 42.97
CA LEU A 8 12.91 16.00 41.56
C LEU A 8 11.50 15.92 40.96
N ASP A 9 10.74 14.89 41.32
CA ASP A 9 9.35 14.74 40.89
C ASP A 9 8.45 15.86 41.42
N LYS A 10 8.60 16.22 42.69
CA LYS A 10 7.90 17.35 43.32
C LYS A 10 8.28 18.68 42.69
N LEU A 11 9.55 18.86 42.29
CA LEU A 11 9.98 20.03 41.55
C LEU A 11 9.29 20.11 40.19
N GLY A 12 9.21 18.99 39.46
CA GLY A 12 8.45 18.91 38.20
C GLY A 12 6.99 19.32 38.37
N GLN A 13 6.29 18.75 39.36
CA GLN A 13 4.89 19.09 39.68
C GLN A 13 4.70 20.57 40.03
N ARG A 14 5.62 21.14 40.81
CA ARG A 14 5.56 22.57 41.14
C ARG A 14 5.69 23.48 39.93
N VAL A 15 6.44 23.08 38.90
CA VAL A 15 6.51 23.87 37.66
C VAL A 15 5.24 23.79 36.85
N GLU A 16 4.53 22.65 36.89
CA GLU A 16 3.20 22.54 36.28
C GLU A 16 2.22 23.55 36.89
N GLU A 17 2.28 23.73 38.21
CA GLU A 17 1.46 24.70 38.97
C GLU A 17 1.94 26.15 38.82
N SER A 18 3.22 26.38 38.52
CA SER A 18 3.86 27.71 38.49
C SER A 18 5.00 27.76 37.45
N PRO A 19 4.71 27.98 36.16
CA PRO A 19 5.72 27.90 35.10
C PRO A 19 6.92 28.85 35.27
N GLU A 20 6.72 29.98 35.93
CA GLU A 20 7.73 31.02 36.20
C GLU A 20 8.92 30.56 37.06
N ILE A 21 8.80 29.45 37.79
CA ILE A 21 9.93 28.88 38.54
C ILE A 21 10.84 28.00 37.67
N LEU A 22 10.47 27.69 36.43
CA LEU A 22 11.26 26.86 35.52
C LEU A 22 12.72 27.31 35.40
N PRO A 23 13.05 28.58 35.12
CA PRO A 23 14.45 29.02 35.01
C PRO A 23 15.28 28.78 36.26
N LYS A 24 14.65 28.79 37.45
CA LYS A 24 15.30 28.57 38.75
C LYS A 24 15.58 27.10 39.03
N ILE A 25 14.76 26.19 38.49
CA ILE A 25 14.94 24.75 38.70
C ILE A 25 15.85 24.09 37.66
N LEU A 26 15.99 24.67 36.46
CA LEU A 26 16.83 24.11 35.38
C LEU A 26 18.25 23.74 35.82
N PRO A 27 18.99 24.56 36.61
CA PRO A 27 20.32 24.20 37.08
C PRO A 27 20.34 22.91 37.93
N VAL A 28 19.31 22.70 38.75
CA VAL A 28 19.18 21.48 39.58
C VAL A 28 18.93 20.26 38.71
N LEU A 29 18.07 20.39 37.69
CA LEU A 29 17.80 19.30 36.75
C LEU A 29 19.06 18.95 35.93
N PHE A 30 19.75 19.96 35.39
CA PHE A 30 20.96 19.74 34.59
C PHE A 30 22.12 19.17 35.39
N HIS A 31 22.26 19.51 36.68
CA HIS A 31 23.25 18.87 37.56
C HIS A 31 23.15 17.34 37.56
N HIS A 32 21.93 16.79 37.48
CA HIS A 32 21.72 15.34 37.43
C HIS A 32 21.91 14.73 36.02
N LEU A 33 21.97 15.56 34.98
CA LEU A 33 22.21 15.15 33.60
C LEU A 33 23.67 15.35 33.17
N GLU A 34 24.44 16.22 33.81
CA GLU A 34 25.87 16.46 33.53
C GLU A 34 26.73 15.21 33.66
N SER A 35 26.30 14.22 34.45
CA SER A 35 27.02 12.96 34.57
C SER A 35 26.90 12.12 33.30
N THR A 36 27.99 11.46 32.90
CA THR A 36 27.99 10.53 31.76
C THR A 36 27.13 9.30 32.08
N PRO A 37 26.28 8.84 31.14
CA PRO A 37 25.55 7.59 31.31
C PRO A 37 26.48 6.41 31.61
N PRO A 38 26.09 5.47 32.48
CA PRO A 38 26.89 4.29 32.76
C PRO A 38 26.94 3.36 31.54
N SER A 39 27.90 2.44 31.51
CA SER A 39 28.02 1.43 30.45
C SER A 39 26.91 0.35 30.47
N SER A 40 26.17 0.21 31.59
CA SER A 40 25.05 -0.72 31.73
C SER A 40 23.88 -0.05 32.44
N PHE A 41 22.65 -0.36 32.04
CA PHE A 41 21.45 0.28 32.59
C PHE A 41 21.05 -0.21 33.98
N ARG A 42 21.42 -1.45 34.35
CA ARG A 42 21.07 -2.14 35.61
C ARG A 42 20.88 -1.17 36.78
N ALA A 43 19.60 -0.95 37.15
CA ALA A 43 19.07 -0.19 38.29
C ALA A 43 20.06 0.73 39.02
N ASN A 44 20.75 1.60 38.28
CA ASN A 44 21.78 2.46 38.84
C ASN A 44 21.08 3.70 39.41
N GLY A 45 21.44 4.10 40.63
CA GLY A 45 20.92 5.32 41.24
C GLY A 45 21.06 6.55 40.33
N LYS A 46 22.13 6.61 39.52
CA LYS A 46 22.35 7.65 38.51
C LYS A 46 21.30 7.63 37.39
N VAL A 47 20.97 6.45 36.85
CA VAL A 47 19.96 6.31 35.78
C VAL A 47 18.59 6.75 36.28
N ARG A 48 18.21 6.36 37.50
CA ARG A 48 16.94 6.77 38.10
C ARG A 48 16.88 8.27 38.40
N LEU A 49 18.00 8.89 38.80
CA LEU A 49 18.06 10.35 39.02
C LEU A 49 18.00 11.12 37.70
N ALA A 50 18.73 10.65 36.67
CA ALA A 50 18.65 11.22 35.33
C ALA A 50 17.24 11.10 34.74
N HIS A 51 16.59 9.94 34.92
CA HIS A 51 15.20 9.71 34.49
C HIS A 51 14.23 10.65 35.21
N ALA A 52 14.33 10.79 36.54
CA ALA A 52 13.53 11.74 37.30
C ALA A 52 13.77 13.20 36.85
N ALA A 53 15.00 13.58 36.51
CA ALA A 53 15.32 14.89 35.97
C ALA A 53 14.70 15.13 34.58
N LEU A 54 14.80 14.15 33.66
CA LEU A 54 14.13 14.20 32.35
C LEU A 54 12.60 14.26 32.48
N ARG A 55 12.05 13.53 33.44
CA ARG A 55 10.61 13.57 33.74
C ARG A 55 10.17 14.95 34.22
N ALA A 56 10.92 15.55 35.13
CA ALA A 56 10.67 16.91 35.58
C ALA A 56 10.77 17.93 34.43
N LEU A 57 11.68 17.74 33.47
CA LEU A 57 11.81 18.60 32.28
C LEU A 57 10.58 18.56 31.38
N TYR A 58 10.02 17.39 31.06
CA TYR A 58 8.84 17.36 30.19
C TYR A 58 7.60 17.91 30.90
N ARG A 59 7.45 17.62 32.20
CA ARG A 59 6.38 18.19 33.04
C ARG A 59 6.42 19.72 33.09
N ALA A 60 7.62 20.27 33.18
CA ALA A 60 7.84 21.71 33.12
C ALA A 60 7.48 22.37 31.77
N THR A 61 7.32 21.58 30.71
CA THR A 61 6.93 22.06 29.36
C THR A 61 5.44 21.79 29.07
N ILE A 62 4.62 21.59 30.13
CA ILE A 62 3.16 21.40 30.05
C ILE A 62 2.40 22.68 29.68
N THR A 63 2.89 23.84 30.10
CA THR A 63 2.23 25.12 29.83
C THR A 63 2.67 25.68 28.49
N ASP A 64 1.67 25.99 27.66
CA ASP A 64 1.68 26.62 26.34
C ASP A 64 3.06 27.12 25.81
N PRO A 65 3.48 26.77 24.58
CA PRO A 65 4.72 27.29 23.97
C PRO A 65 4.84 28.83 23.94
N GLU A 66 3.75 29.58 24.10
CA GLU A 66 3.77 31.03 24.29
C GLU A 66 4.19 31.48 25.72
N ILE A 67 4.04 30.62 26.73
CA ILE A 67 4.30 30.90 28.15
C ILE A 67 5.71 30.44 28.57
N SER A 68 6.38 29.57 27.80
CA SER A 68 7.76 29.18 28.08
C SER A 68 8.72 30.36 27.90
N ASP A 69 9.15 30.94 29.02
CA ASP A 69 10.17 31.97 29.11
C ASP A 69 11.30 31.70 28.11
N ARG A 70 11.59 32.68 27.24
CA ARG A 70 12.65 32.61 26.24
C ARG A 70 13.98 32.21 26.88
N SER A 71 14.26 32.66 28.11
CA SER A 71 15.45 32.28 28.87
C SER A 71 15.50 30.79 29.20
N ALA A 72 14.37 30.18 29.60
CA ALA A 72 14.28 28.75 29.85
C ALA A 72 14.51 27.94 28.57
N ARG A 73 13.91 28.35 27.45
CA ARG A 73 14.10 27.69 26.14
C ARG A 73 15.55 27.73 25.67
N MET A 74 16.21 28.87 25.79
CA MET A 74 17.64 29.00 25.45
C MET A 74 18.49 28.08 26.33
N ARG A 75 18.26 28.07 27.65
CA ARG A 75 18.99 27.18 28.57
C ARG A 75 18.80 25.70 28.27
N ILE A 76 17.60 25.28 27.88
CA ILE A 76 17.33 23.90 27.43
C ILE A 76 18.10 23.61 26.14
N GLY A 77 18.09 24.55 25.18
CA GLY A 77 18.87 24.44 23.94
C GLY A 77 20.37 24.31 24.18
N ASP A 78 20.93 25.16 25.06
CA ASP A 78 22.35 25.14 25.43
C ASP A 78 22.77 23.81 26.08
N ASN A 79 21.83 23.13 26.75
CA ASN A 79 22.07 21.84 27.41
C ASN A 79 21.53 20.64 26.62
N TRP A 80 21.09 20.85 25.36
CA TRP A 80 20.48 19.80 24.54
C TRP A 80 21.41 18.59 24.36
N ALA A 81 22.70 18.79 24.17
CA ALA A 81 23.67 17.70 24.00
C ALA A 81 23.67 16.73 25.21
N THR A 82 23.58 17.28 26.41
CA THR A 82 23.52 16.52 27.67
C THR A 82 22.19 15.77 27.79
N ILE A 83 21.07 16.45 27.49
CA ILE A 83 19.73 15.84 27.48
C ILE A 83 19.68 14.68 26.47
N TRP A 84 20.18 14.92 25.26
CA TRP A 84 20.23 13.92 24.19
C TRP A 84 21.10 12.72 24.53
N THR A 85 22.23 12.93 25.21
CA THR A 85 23.10 11.83 25.67
C THR A 85 22.35 10.87 26.59
N TRP A 86 21.52 11.38 27.50
CA TRP A 86 20.69 10.54 28.37
C TRP A 86 19.48 9.94 27.66
N LEU A 87 18.78 10.71 26.82
CA LEU A 87 17.68 10.20 26.01
C LEU A 87 18.12 9.06 25.10
N SER A 88 19.24 9.23 24.40
CA SER A 88 19.77 8.22 23.48
C SER A 88 20.21 6.95 24.21
N PHE A 89 20.82 7.09 25.39
CA PHE A 89 21.14 5.97 26.27
C PHE A 89 19.88 5.21 26.70
N MET A 90 18.83 5.92 27.16
CA MET A 90 17.58 5.29 27.62
C MET A 90 16.81 4.62 26.49
N ILE A 91 16.70 5.25 25.31
CA ILE A 91 16.06 4.62 24.14
C ILE A 91 16.86 3.40 23.69
N SER A 92 18.19 3.48 23.67
CA SER A 92 19.05 2.33 23.34
C SER A 92 18.85 1.17 24.31
N TYR A 93 18.69 1.45 25.59
CA TYR A 93 18.32 0.43 26.58
C TYR A 93 16.97 -0.22 26.26
N ILE A 94 15.93 0.58 26.00
CA ILE A 94 14.59 0.07 25.66
C ILE A 94 14.66 -0.87 24.44
N LEU A 95 15.51 -0.55 23.47
CA LEU A 95 15.72 -1.31 22.24
C LEU A 95 16.51 -2.61 22.44
N LEU A 96 17.44 -2.66 23.40
CA LEU A 96 18.42 -3.74 23.55
C LEU A 96 18.09 -4.74 24.66
N GLU A 97 17.42 -4.32 25.73
CA GLU A 97 17.18 -5.17 26.90
C GLU A 97 15.77 -5.76 26.95
N ASN A 98 15.69 -7.09 26.99
CA ASN A 98 14.48 -7.84 27.32
C ASN A 98 14.49 -8.14 28.82
N SER A 99 13.99 -7.23 29.66
CA SER A 99 13.87 -7.52 31.09
C SER A 99 12.72 -8.48 31.37
N THR A 100 12.92 -9.41 32.31
CA THR A 100 11.95 -10.43 32.72
C THR A 100 11.37 -10.18 34.11
N SER A 101 11.84 -9.17 34.85
CA SER A 101 11.35 -8.86 36.21
C SER A 101 10.23 -7.81 36.19
N LEU A 102 9.24 -7.93 37.07
CA LEU A 102 8.07 -7.02 37.10
C LEU A 102 8.47 -5.57 37.45
N GLU A 103 9.43 -5.38 38.37
CA GLU A 103 9.93 -4.06 38.74
C GLU A 103 10.68 -3.39 37.59
N ASP A 104 11.43 -4.16 36.81
CA ASP A 104 12.14 -3.62 35.64
C ASP A 104 11.18 -3.33 34.47
N LEU A 105 10.08 -4.09 34.33
CA LEU A 105 9.04 -3.84 33.32
C LEU A 105 8.31 -2.51 33.60
N THR A 106 7.86 -2.30 34.83
CA THR A 106 7.20 -1.04 35.23
C THR A 106 8.13 0.18 35.11
N PHE A 107 9.40 0.05 35.50
CA PHE A 107 10.37 1.11 35.29
C PHE A 107 10.66 1.36 33.80
N ARG A 108 10.72 0.29 32.99
CA ARG A 108 10.89 0.41 31.53
C ARG A 108 9.74 1.19 30.89
N GLU A 109 8.49 0.91 31.26
CA GLU A 109 7.32 1.64 30.77
C GLU A 109 7.37 3.14 31.13
N ASP A 110 7.79 3.49 32.34
CA ASP A 110 7.92 4.89 32.79
C ASP A 110 9.07 5.62 32.04
N VAL A 111 10.17 4.92 31.78
CA VAL A 111 11.29 5.45 30.96
C VAL A 111 10.87 5.62 29.51
N GLU A 112 10.14 4.66 28.95
CA GLU A 112 9.58 4.70 27.60
C GLU A 112 8.68 5.92 27.41
N PHE A 113 7.69 6.08 28.29
CA PHE A 113 6.76 7.21 28.24
C PHE A 113 7.51 8.54 28.39
N THR A 114 8.45 8.64 29.34
CA THR A 114 9.27 9.85 29.54
C THR A 114 10.06 10.22 28.30
N CYS A 115 10.67 9.24 27.62
CA CYS A 115 11.42 9.48 26.39
C CYS A 115 10.50 9.95 25.24
N ALA A 116 9.35 9.31 25.07
CA ALA A 116 8.39 9.64 24.02
C ALA A 116 7.77 11.03 24.23
N GLU A 117 7.33 11.32 25.46
CA GLU A 117 6.67 12.57 25.84
C GLU A 117 7.61 13.77 25.78
N LEU A 118 8.83 13.65 26.34
CA LEU A 118 9.84 14.72 26.27
C LEU A 118 10.17 15.06 24.81
N THR A 119 10.31 14.03 23.96
CA THR A 119 10.63 14.20 22.54
C THR A 119 9.47 14.87 21.78
N ASP A 120 8.21 14.45 22.00
CA ASP A 120 7.03 15.08 21.40
C ASP A 120 6.94 16.56 21.78
N ARG A 121 7.05 16.88 23.07
CA ARG A 121 6.96 18.26 23.57
C ARG A 121 8.06 19.15 23.02
N PHE A 122 9.31 18.68 23.02
CA PHE A 122 10.42 19.50 22.56
C PHE A 122 10.37 19.74 21.05
N LEU A 123 9.89 18.78 20.25
CA LEU A 123 9.70 18.97 18.81
C LEU A 123 8.63 20.02 18.47
N ARG A 124 7.67 20.27 19.36
CA ARG A 124 6.64 21.32 19.19
C ARG A 124 7.19 22.73 19.43
N ILE A 125 8.37 22.86 20.06
CA ILE A 125 9.03 24.15 20.31
C ILE A 125 9.97 24.45 19.13
N PRO A 126 9.71 25.49 18.31
CA PRO A 126 10.45 25.71 17.07
C PRO A 126 11.97 25.78 17.21
N ASP A 127 12.48 26.44 18.26
CA ASP A 127 13.91 26.59 18.49
C ASP A 127 14.58 25.26 18.87
N LEU A 128 13.94 24.47 19.74
CA LEU A 128 14.43 23.16 20.15
C LEU A 128 14.34 22.14 19.00
N CYS A 129 13.25 22.17 18.24
CA CYS A 129 13.05 21.34 17.07
C CYS A 129 14.24 21.42 16.10
N ARG A 130 14.74 22.63 15.80
CA ARG A 130 15.93 22.81 14.94
C ARG A 130 17.16 22.11 15.50
N PHE A 131 17.42 22.18 16.80
CA PHE A 131 18.55 21.47 17.42
C PHE A 131 18.39 19.96 17.31
N MET A 132 17.18 19.45 17.62
CA MET A 132 16.87 18.02 17.57
C MET A 132 17.04 17.44 16.17
N LEU A 133 16.50 18.10 15.13
CA LEU A 133 16.59 17.63 13.75
C LEU A 133 18.03 17.58 13.22
N ASN A 134 18.88 18.54 13.63
CA ASN A 134 20.30 18.60 13.26
C ASN A 134 21.18 17.67 14.09
N THR A 135 20.62 17.03 15.12
CA THR A 135 21.39 16.12 15.98
C THR A 135 21.66 14.80 15.27
N GLU A 136 22.92 14.35 15.35
CA GLU A 136 23.35 13.07 14.79
C GLU A 136 22.58 11.91 15.42
N ASN A 137 22.15 10.96 14.60
CA ASN A 137 21.38 9.76 14.98
C ASN A 137 20.00 10.00 15.62
N PHE A 138 19.56 11.25 15.82
CA PHE A 138 18.26 11.56 16.43
C PHE A 138 17.08 10.92 15.66
N ILE A 139 16.97 11.18 14.36
CA ILE A 139 15.88 10.67 13.52
C ILE A 139 15.91 9.14 13.45
N GLU A 140 17.09 8.54 13.29
CA GLU A 140 17.25 7.10 13.23
C GLU A 140 16.79 6.44 14.53
N LEU A 141 17.20 6.98 15.68
CA LEU A 141 16.88 6.41 16.98
C LEU A 141 15.38 6.52 17.32
N VAL A 142 14.75 7.67 17.04
CA VAL A 142 13.30 7.85 17.19
C VAL A 142 12.53 6.92 16.23
N THR A 143 13.07 6.67 15.04
CA THR A 143 12.48 5.70 14.09
C THR A 143 12.58 4.28 14.63
N TYR A 144 13.74 3.84 15.13
CA TYR A 144 13.87 2.55 15.79
C TYR A 144 12.93 2.41 16.99
N PHE A 145 12.76 3.49 17.76
CA PHE A 145 11.85 3.50 18.89
C PHE A 145 10.41 3.23 18.47
N ARG A 146 9.94 3.88 17.38
CA ARG A 146 8.60 3.62 16.80
C ARG A 146 8.40 2.18 16.33
N LEU A 147 9.46 1.51 15.86
CA LEU A 147 9.40 0.13 15.37
C LEU A 147 9.15 -0.91 16.47
N LEU A 148 9.24 -0.55 17.75
CA LEU A 148 8.92 -1.44 18.85
C LEU A 148 7.41 -1.69 19.02
N ASP A 149 6.54 -0.96 18.31
CA ASP A 149 5.06 -0.90 18.36
C ASP A 149 4.36 -1.85 19.34
N THR A 150 4.45 -3.16 19.12
CA THR A 150 3.79 -4.19 19.94
C THR A 150 4.26 -4.27 21.39
N GLN A 151 5.37 -3.61 21.74
CA GLN A 151 5.95 -3.60 23.08
C GLN A 151 5.69 -2.29 23.84
N LEU A 152 5.14 -1.27 23.17
CA LEU A 152 4.98 0.07 23.72
C LEU A 152 3.60 0.25 24.36
N SER A 153 3.52 1.12 25.36
CA SER A 153 2.24 1.55 25.95
C SER A 153 1.42 2.38 24.96
N SER A 154 0.09 2.45 25.16
CA SER A 154 -0.79 3.30 24.33
C SER A 154 -0.38 4.77 24.36
N ASP A 155 0.05 5.25 25.52
CA ASP A 155 0.40 6.65 25.72
C ASP A 155 1.70 6.99 24.98
N SER A 156 2.74 6.13 25.11
CA SER A 156 3.98 6.29 24.36
C SER A 156 3.75 6.26 22.84
N LEU A 157 2.87 5.38 22.36
CA LEU A 157 2.49 5.31 20.95
C LEU A 157 1.83 6.61 20.47
N SER A 158 0.96 7.22 21.29
CA SER A 158 0.35 8.51 20.97
C SER A 158 1.39 9.61 20.83
N CYS A 159 2.35 9.71 21.78
CA CYS A 159 3.47 10.65 21.70
C CYS A 159 4.30 10.43 20.42
N LEU A 160 4.63 9.18 20.09
CA LEU A 160 5.38 8.85 18.88
C LEU A 160 4.60 9.22 17.61
N ASN A 161 3.28 9.00 17.57
CA ASN A 161 2.46 9.42 16.44
C ASN A 161 2.49 10.95 16.26
N ASN A 162 2.47 11.71 17.36
CA ASN A 162 2.58 13.16 17.35
C ASN A 162 3.96 13.64 16.89
N ILE A 163 5.04 12.94 17.27
CA ILE A 163 6.39 13.22 16.78
C ILE A 163 6.42 13.15 15.25
N PHE A 164 6.00 12.04 14.65
CA PHE A 164 6.00 11.91 13.19
C PHE A 164 5.06 12.90 12.49
N ARG A 165 3.93 13.24 13.12
CA ARG A 165 3.04 14.29 12.62
C ARG A 165 3.70 15.67 12.63
N THR A 166 4.50 15.96 13.66
CA THR A 166 5.26 17.22 13.77
C THR A 166 6.36 17.29 12.71
N LEU A 167 7.11 16.19 12.52
CA LEU A 167 8.12 16.05 11.46
C LEU A 167 7.52 16.28 10.06
N GLN A 168 6.31 15.79 9.82
CA GLN A 168 5.59 15.99 8.54
C GLN A 168 5.21 17.46 8.31
N ARG A 169 4.90 18.22 9.36
CA ARG A 169 4.48 19.63 9.30
C ARG A 169 5.64 20.62 9.19
N SER A 170 6.83 20.26 9.67
CA SER A 170 8.02 21.10 9.57
C SER A 170 8.53 21.12 8.11
N ALA A 171 7.89 21.93 7.27
CA ALA A 171 8.03 21.94 5.81
C ALA A 171 9.38 22.48 5.27
N ASN A 172 10.24 23.04 6.12
CA ASN A 172 11.44 23.75 5.65
C ASN A 172 12.66 22.86 5.39
N ASP A 173 12.66 21.58 5.80
CA ASP A 173 13.77 20.63 5.58
C ASP A 173 13.24 19.24 5.18
N TRP A 174 12.35 19.20 4.20
CA TRP A 174 11.64 17.98 3.79
C TRP A 174 12.55 16.82 3.37
N SER A 175 13.82 17.01 2.97
CA SER A 175 14.66 15.91 2.46
C SER A 175 15.45 15.13 3.53
N CYS A 176 15.91 15.78 4.60
CA CYS A 176 16.96 15.19 5.46
C CYS A 176 16.42 14.11 6.41
N TRP A 177 15.29 14.36 7.08
CA TRP A 177 14.72 13.39 8.02
C TRP A 177 14.07 12.21 7.29
N GLN A 178 13.49 12.43 6.10
CA GLN A 178 12.85 11.37 5.31
C GLN A 178 13.87 10.30 4.91
N GLN A 179 15.04 10.69 4.40
CA GLN A 179 16.09 9.74 4.02
C GLN A 179 16.62 8.96 5.22
N ARG A 180 16.77 9.62 6.38
CA ARG A 180 17.22 9.00 7.63
C ARG A 180 16.19 8.01 8.18
N CYS A 181 14.91 8.38 8.20
CA CYS A 181 13.81 7.47 8.51
C CYS A 181 13.80 6.28 7.54
N LEU A 182 13.85 6.55 6.23
CA LEU A 182 13.79 5.52 5.19
C LEU A 182 14.92 4.50 5.34
N LYS A 183 16.14 4.94 5.64
CA LYS A 183 17.29 4.05 5.90
C LYS A 183 16.99 3.05 7.02
N VAL A 184 16.37 3.50 8.11
CA VAL A 184 15.98 2.61 9.23
C VAL A 184 14.85 1.68 8.82
N LEU A 185 13.78 2.20 8.22
CA LEU A 185 12.63 1.41 7.79
C LEU A 185 13.02 0.34 6.76
N ASP A 186 13.87 0.68 5.79
CA ASP A 186 14.39 -0.25 4.78
C ASP A 186 15.27 -1.34 5.38
N SER A 187 15.97 -1.06 6.49
CA SER A 187 16.76 -2.08 7.19
C SER A 187 15.89 -3.09 7.93
N ARG A 188 14.67 -2.71 8.34
CA ARG A 188 13.75 -3.52 9.15
C ARG A 188 12.31 -3.49 8.62
N PRO A 189 12.06 -3.96 7.38
CA PRO A 189 10.77 -3.81 6.71
C PRO A 189 9.61 -4.52 7.41
N SER A 190 9.85 -5.69 8.03
CA SER A 190 8.81 -6.41 8.77
C SER A 190 8.35 -5.64 10.01
N ASP A 191 9.29 -5.02 10.71
CA ASP A 191 8.99 -4.22 11.91
C ASP A 191 8.24 -2.94 11.51
N ALA A 192 8.61 -2.31 10.38
CA ALA A 192 7.87 -1.19 9.82
C ALA A 192 6.42 -1.55 9.49
N VAL A 193 6.19 -2.72 8.88
CA VAL A 193 4.84 -3.21 8.61
C VAL A 193 4.09 -3.42 9.91
N ASN A 194 4.67 -4.10 10.90
CA ASN A 194 4.02 -4.32 12.19
C ASN A 194 3.64 -3.00 12.87
N ALA A 195 4.53 -2.01 12.85
CA ALA A 195 4.31 -0.72 13.49
C ALA A 195 3.18 0.09 12.84
N PHE A 196 3.24 0.27 11.53
CA PHE A 196 2.30 1.16 10.83
C PHE A 196 1.04 0.42 10.38
N LEU A 197 1.18 -0.74 9.73
CA LEU A 197 0.03 -1.52 9.27
C LEU A 197 -0.70 -2.17 10.45
N GLY A 198 0.02 -2.63 11.47
CA GLY A 198 -0.60 -3.19 12.68
C GLY A 198 -1.54 -2.20 13.37
N SER A 199 -1.18 -0.91 13.42
CA SER A 199 -2.09 0.13 13.91
C SER A 199 -3.34 0.28 13.05
N ILE A 200 -3.21 0.25 11.70
CA ILE A 200 -4.35 0.31 10.78
C ILE A 200 -5.25 -0.91 10.94
N MET A 201 -4.66 -2.09 11.14
CA MET A 201 -5.38 -3.33 11.41
C MET A 201 -6.23 -3.20 12.67
N ARG A 202 -5.63 -2.77 13.79
CA ARG A 202 -6.32 -2.57 15.08
C ARG A 202 -7.50 -1.60 14.94
N ILE A 203 -7.30 -0.45 14.30
CA ILE A 203 -8.36 0.55 14.05
C ILE A 203 -9.48 -0.03 13.17
N SER A 204 -9.12 -0.80 12.14
CA SER A 204 -10.10 -1.38 11.21
C SER A 204 -11.00 -2.43 11.86
N THR A 205 -10.51 -3.10 12.92
CA THR A 205 -11.25 -4.14 13.64
C THR A 205 -11.89 -3.67 14.95
N SER A 206 -11.49 -2.52 15.48
CA SER A 206 -11.99 -2.01 16.77
C SER A 206 -13.39 -1.39 16.65
N PRO A 207 -14.30 -1.66 17.61
CA PRO A 207 -15.57 -0.95 17.72
C PRO A 207 -15.42 0.48 18.26
N GLU A 208 -14.26 0.82 18.84
CA GLU A 208 -13.99 2.12 19.46
C GLU A 208 -13.94 3.26 18.44
N GLU A 209 -14.03 4.50 18.95
CA GLU A 209 -13.90 5.70 18.13
C GLU A 209 -12.53 5.77 17.44
N ILE A 210 -12.52 6.37 16.25
CA ILE A 210 -11.31 6.47 15.45
C ILE A 210 -10.43 7.59 16.03
N GLU A 211 -9.29 7.22 16.60
CA GLU A 211 -8.28 8.20 17.02
C GLU A 211 -7.63 8.85 15.79
N VAL A 212 -8.09 10.06 15.46
CA VAL A 212 -7.70 10.81 14.25
C VAL A 212 -6.19 11.05 14.16
N ALA A 213 -5.53 11.36 15.28
CA ALA A 213 -4.09 11.65 15.30
C ALA A 213 -3.26 10.41 14.93
N THR A 214 -3.52 9.29 15.60
CA THR A 214 -2.90 7.99 15.32
C THR A 214 -3.14 7.56 13.88
N LEU A 215 -4.39 7.61 13.41
CA LEU A 215 -4.70 7.22 12.03
C LEU A 215 -3.98 8.10 11.00
N SER A 216 -3.97 9.42 11.20
CA SER A 216 -3.31 10.37 10.31
C SER A 216 -1.83 10.06 10.16
N SER A 217 -1.12 9.88 11.29
CA SER A 217 0.31 9.63 11.28
C SER A 217 0.64 8.32 10.56
N ASN A 218 -0.02 7.22 10.93
CA ASN A 218 0.26 5.91 10.35
C ASN A 218 -0.09 5.83 8.86
N LEU A 219 -1.25 6.34 8.43
CA LEU A 219 -1.65 6.31 7.02
C LEU A 219 -0.69 7.12 6.13
N LEU A 220 -0.28 8.32 6.57
CA LEU A 220 0.67 9.16 5.83
C LEU A 220 2.05 8.51 5.76
N MET A 221 2.53 7.91 6.84
CA MET A 221 3.81 7.18 6.86
C MET A 221 3.81 6.03 5.85
N ILE A 222 2.72 5.25 5.79
CA ILE A 222 2.57 4.16 4.81
C ILE A 222 2.60 4.72 3.39
N ILE A 223 1.76 5.71 3.07
CA ILE A 223 1.69 6.28 1.71
C ILE A 223 3.03 6.85 1.28
N HIS A 224 3.68 7.60 2.16
CA HIS A 224 4.93 8.29 1.86
C HIS A 224 6.08 7.31 1.62
N PHE A 225 6.37 6.43 2.58
CA PHE A 225 7.55 5.56 2.49
C PHE A 225 7.40 4.41 1.50
N THR A 226 6.16 3.99 1.20
CA THR A 226 5.95 3.04 0.09
C THR A 226 6.14 3.67 -1.29
N THR A 227 5.98 5.00 -1.41
CA THR A 227 6.33 5.72 -2.65
C THR A 227 7.84 5.87 -2.82
N LEU A 228 8.59 6.00 -1.72
CA LEU A 228 10.04 6.20 -1.75
C LEU A 228 10.85 4.89 -1.84
N SER A 229 10.32 3.77 -1.32
CA SER A 229 11.03 2.49 -1.31
C SER A 229 10.18 1.36 -1.88
N PRO A 230 10.56 0.81 -3.04
CA PRO A 230 9.95 -0.41 -3.58
C PRO A 230 10.08 -1.60 -2.63
N LYS A 231 11.15 -1.66 -1.83
CA LYS A 231 11.37 -2.72 -0.84
C LYS A 231 10.33 -2.67 0.28
N LEU A 232 10.07 -1.48 0.83
CA LEU A 232 9.02 -1.28 1.82
C LEU A 232 7.64 -1.49 1.21
N HIS A 233 7.35 -0.89 0.06
CA HIS A 233 6.08 -1.10 -0.64
C HIS A 233 5.77 -2.58 -0.75
N LEU A 234 6.78 -3.36 -1.11
CA LEU A 234 6.63 -4.79 -1.18
C LEU A 234 6.38 -5.46 0.17
N ALA A 235 7.09 -5.08 1.22
CA ALA A 235 6.83 -5.61 2.55
C ALA A 235 5.38 -5.36 2.98
N PHE A 236 4.84 -4.17 2.76
CA PHE A 236 3.43 -3.85 3.07
C PHE A 236 2.46 -4.73 2.27
N VAL A 237 2.69 -4.87 0.97
CA VAL A 237 1.82 -5.70 0.14
C VAL A 237 1.91 -7.19 0.53
N ARG A 238 3.07 -7.68 1.02
CA ARG A 238 3.24 -9.07 1.54
C ARG A 238 2.28 -9.34 2.70
N HIS A 239 2.01 -8.30 3.47
CA HIS A 239 1.15 -8.34 4.65
C HIS A 239 -0.27 -7.81 4.36
N ARG A 240 -0.70 -7.91 3.10
CA ARG A 240 -2.09 -7.63 2.68
C ARG A 240 -2.54 -6.20 2.99
N SER A 241 -1.64 -5.24 2.81
CA SER A 241 -1.95 -3.81 3.05
C SER A 241 -3.16 -3.32 2.25
N VAL A 242 -3.39 -3.85 1.04
CA VAL A 242 -4.55 -3.48 0.21
C VAL A 242 -5.86 -3.90 0.86
N ALA A 243 -5.94 -5.12 1.40
CA ALA A 243 -7.10 -5.59 2.16
C ALA A 243 -7.36 -4.70 3.36
N TRP A 244 -6.32 -4.38 4.14
CA TRP A 244 -6.46 -3.55 5.33
C TRP A 244 -6.85 -2.11 5.02
N MET A 245 -6.39 -1.53 3.91
CA MET A 245 -6.86 -0.22 3.46
C MET A 245 -8.32 -0.25 3.00
N ALA A 246 -8.78 -1.36 2.38
CA ALA A 246 -10.19 -1.53 2.04
C ALA A 246 -11.07 -1.70 3.30
N CYS A 247 -10.60 -2.43 4.31
CA CYS A 247 -11.26 -2.55 5.60
C CYS A 247 -11.31 -1.21 6.37
N LEU A 248 -10.21 -0.45 6.36
CA LEU A 248 -10.17 0.89 6.94
C LEU A 248 -11.16 1.82 6.24
N MET A 249 -11.22 1.79 4.90
CA MET A 249 -12.21 2.55 4.13
C MET A 249 -13.64 2.20 4.59
N TYR A 250 -13.93 0.91 4.82
CA TYR A 250 -15.22 0.48 5.36
C TYR A 250 -15.47 1.03 6.77
N ARG A 251 -14.47 1.02 7.65
CA ARG A 251 -14.60 1.58 9.01
C ARG A 251 -14.86 3.09 8.99
N LEU A 252 -14.18 3.81 8.09
CA LEU A 252 -14.29 5.27 7.93
C LEU A 252 -15.68 5.69 7.45
N VAL A 253 -16.30 4.95 6.52
CA VAL A 253 -17.66 5.29 6.05
C VAL A 253 -18.74 5.07 7.10
N LEU A 254 -18.43 4.30 8.15
CA LEU A 254 -19.31 4.12 9.31
C LEU A 254 -19.04 5.14 10.43
N ALA A 255 -18.03 6.00 10.29
CA ALA A 255 -17.75 7.03 11.27
C ALA A 255 -18.92 8.04 11.36
N PRO A 256 -19.14 8.67 12.53
CA PRO A 256 -20.14 9.72 12.67
C PRO A 256 -19.91 10.86 11.69
N TYR A 257 -20.99 11.29 11.03
CA TYR A 257 -20.94 12.27 9.94
C TYR A 257 -20.38 13.64 10.36
N GLU A 258 -20.45 13.98 11.65
CA GLU A 258 -19.94 15.25 12.21
C GLU A 258 -18.42 15.38 12.10
N SER A 259 -17.67 14.27 12.02
CA SER A 259 -16.20 14.23 11.95
C SER A 259 -15.61 14.29 10.52
N SER A 260 -16.36 14.81 9.53
CA SER A 260 -16.12 14.47 8.12
C SER A 260 -14.79 14.95 7.52
N GLY A 261 -14.22 16.08 7.94
CA GLY A 261 -13.08 16.69 7.23
C GLY A 261 -11.84 15.80 7.21
N ALA A 262 -11.37 15.39 8.40
CA ALA A 262 -10.23 14.47 8.53
C ALA A 262 -10.55 13.08 7.96
N VAL A 263 -11.78 12.60 8.19
CA VAL A 263 -12.28 11.31 7.69
C VAL A 263 -12.23 11.25 6.15
N ILE A 264 -12.66 12.31 5.46
CA ILE A 264 -12.55 12.43 3.99
C ILE A 264 -11.09 12.37 3.55
N GLY A 265 -10.18 13.05 4.25
CA GLY A 265 -8.74 12.98 3.99
C GLY A 265 -8.20 11.56 4.09
N PHE A 266 -8.61 10.80 5.11
CA PHE A 266 -8.22 9.40 5.27
C PHE A 266 -8.80 8.49 4.18
N MET A 267 -10.04 8.71 3.76
CA MET A 267 -10.65 7.99 2.64
C MET A 267 -9.88 8.22 1.33
N LYS A 268 -9.52 9.48 1.04
CA LYS A 268 -8.67 9.84 -0.11
C LYS A 268 -7.32 9.12 -0.02
N GLY A 269 -6.69 9.10 1.15
CA GLY A 269 -5.44 8.38 1.40
C GLY A 269 -5.54 6.88 1.13
N CYS A 270 -6.60 6.22 1.62
CA CYS A 270 -6.84 4.79 1.38
C CYS A 270 -6.96 4.48 -0.12
N ILE A 271 -7.79 5.26 -0.84
CA ILE A 271 -8.00 5.05 -2.28
C ILE A 271 -6.72 5.33 -3.06
N SER A 272 -6.02 6.43 -2.76
CA SER A 272 -4.75 6.79 -3.40
C SER A 272 -3.70 5.68 -3.22
N TYR A 273 -3.55 5.16 -2.00
CA TYR A 273 -2.68 4.02 -1.71
C TYR A 273 -3.05 2.79 -2.54
N ILE A 274 -4.33 2.41 -2.57
CA ILE A 274 -4.79 1.23 -3.32
C ILE A 274 -4.53 1.43 -4.82
N ARG A 275 -4.81 2.61 -5.38
CA ARG A 275 -4.55 2.93 -6.79
C ARG A 275 -3.06 2.83 -7.13
N SER A 276 -2.20 3.47 -6.35
CA SER A 276 -0.74 3.41 -6.52
C SER A 276 -0.21 1.98 -6.40
N THR A 277 -0.75 1.22 -5.45
CA THR A 277 -0.38 -0.18 -5.25
C THR A 277 -0.83 -1.06 -6.41
N ILE A 278 -2.04 -0.88 -6.95
CA ILE A 278 -2.47 -1.57 -8.18
C ILE A 278 -1.60 -1.19 -9.37
N GLN A 279 -1.27 0.09 -9.51
CA GLN A 279 -0.39 0.57 -10.57
C GLN A 279 1.02 0.00 -10.46
N SER A 280 1.48 -0.37 -9.27
CA SER A 280 2.82 -0.91 -9.01
C SER A 280 2.87 -2.45 -9.01
N HIS A 281 1.79 -3.11 -8.61
CA HIS A 281 1.77 -4.56 -8.31
C HIS A 281 0.68 -5.33 -9.06
N GLY A 282 -0.14 -4.66 -9.87
CA GLY A 282 -0.99 -5.29 -10.88
C GLY A 282 -2.32 -5.85 -10.36
N TYR A 283 -2.85 -6.82 -11.12
CA TYR A 283 -4.24 -7.29 -11.03
C TYR A 283 -4.60 -7.96 -9.69
N ARG A 284 -3.63 -8.53 -8.97
CA ARG A 284 -3.89 -9.21 -7.70
C ARG A 284 -4.30 -8.24 -6.60
N CYS A 285 -3.75 -7.02 -6.60
CA CYS A 285 -4.18 -5.96 -5.70
C CYS A 285 -5.63 -5.54 -5.99
N VAL A 286 -6.06 -5.60 -7.25
CA VAL A 286 -7.47 -5.36 -7.61
C VAL A 286 -8.38 -6.43 -7.01
N VAL A 287 -8.01 -7.71 -7.15
CA VAL A 287 -8.75 -8.82 -6.55
C VAL A 287 -8.84 -8.65 -5.03
N GLU A 288 -7.71 -8.35 -4.38
CA GLU A 288 -7.66 -8.16 -2.93
C GLU A 288 -8.57 -7.01 -2.46
N ALA A 289 -8.54 -5.86 -3.14
CA ALA A 289 -9.41 -4.73 -2.80
C ALA A 289 -10.90 -5.08 -2.97
N LEU A 290 -11.26 -5.75 -4.07
CA LEU A 290 -12.63 -6.19 -4.37
C LEU A 290 -13.15 -7.19 -3.34
N GLU A 291 -12.34 -8.18 -2.96
CA GLU A 291 -12.71 -9.20 -1.98
C GLU A 291 -12.89 -8.63 -0.57
N ASN A 292 -12.25 -7.51 -0.26
CA ASN A 292 -12.31 -6.84 1.04
C ASN A 292 -13.25 -5.60 1.03
N GLY A 293 -14.20 -5.54 0.09
CA GLY A 293 -15.35 -4.65 0.19
C GLY A 293 -15.10 -3.19 -0.23
N ILE A 294 -14.07 -2.93 -1.04
CA ILE A 294 -13.78 -1.57 -1.50
C ILE A 294 -14.97 -0.91 -2.22
N LEU A 295 -15.66 -1.64 -3.10
CA LEU A 295 -16.82 -1.11 -3.84
C LEU A 295 -17.98 -0.76 -2.91
N THR A 296 -18.29 -1.62 -1.94
CA THR A 296 -19.32 -1.35 -0.93
C THR A 296 -18.99 -0.09 -0.15
N SER A 297 -17.73 0.07 0.25
CA SER A 297 -17.28 1.25 0.98
C SER A 297 -17.40 2.51 0.13
N MET A 298 -16.99 2.47 -1.14
CA MET A 298 -17.15 3.60 -2.07
C MET A 298 -18.61 4.00 -2.28
N LEU A 299 -19.53 3.04 -2.43
CA LEU A 299 -20.96 3.33 -2.54
C LEU A 299 -21.48 4.02 -1.27
N LYS A 300 -21.11 3.49 -0.09
CA LYS A 300 -21.52 4.07 1.20
C LYS A 300 -20.91 5.46 1.46
N ALA A 301 -19.80 5.81 0.79
CA ALA A 301 -19.17 7.12 0.91
C ALA A 301 -19.92 8.25 0.18
N LYS A 302 -21.10 8.00 -0.42
CA LYS A 302 -21.89 8.96 -1.20
C LYS A 302 -22.03 10.35 -0.52
N GLU A 303 -22.46 10.39 0.74
CA GLU A 303 -22.67 11.66 1.46
C GLU A 303 -21.35 12.42 1.70
N TYR A 304 -20.26 11.68 1.97
CA TYR A 304 -18.92 12.26 2.11
C TYR A 304 -18.42 12.89 0.81
N MET A 305 -18.75 12.32 -0.35
CA MET A 305 -18.38 12.90 -1.65
C MET A 305 -19.08 14.23 -1.92
N ILE A 306 -20.37 14.32 -1.55
CA ILE A 306 -21.16 15.56 -1.70
C ILE A 306 -20.54 16.66 -0.84
N ARG A 307 -20.29 16.36 0.43
CA ARG A 307 -19.71 17.32 1.38
C ARG A 307 -18.30 17.76 1.03
N ASP A 308 -17.44 16.85 0.56
CA ASP A 308 -16.08 17.20 0.13
C ASP A 308 -16.10 18.28 -0.97
N LYS A 309 -17.01 18.14 -1.94
CA LYS A 309 -17.20 19.12 -3.02
C LYS A 309 -17.79 20.44 -2.53
N GLU A 310 -18.71 20.40 -1.58
CA GLU A 310 -19.32 21.60 -0.98
C GLU A 310 -18.36 22.37 -0.08
N SER A 311 -17.34 21.70 0.49
CA SER A 311 -16.47 22.27 1.51
C SER A 311 -15.64 23.48 1.05
N ARG A 312 -15.51 23.77 -0.26
CA ARG A 312 -14.76 24.90 -0.88
C ARG A 312 -13.31 25.12 -0.39
N LEU A 313 -12.79 24.28 0.51
CA LEU A 313 -11.48 24.37 1.15
C LEU A 313 -10.36 23.69 0.33
N THR A 314 -10.61 23.32 -0.92
CA THR A 314 -9.59 22.68 -1.75
C THR A 314 -8.45 23.64 -2.03
N VAL A 315 -7.29 23.34 -1.45
CA VAL A 315 -6.00 23.87 -1.89
C VAL A 315 -5.82 23.49 -3.35
N ALA A 316 -5.31 24.41 -4.17
CA ALA A 316 -5.07 24.17 -5.59
C ALA A 316 -4.24 22.89 -5.79
N GLY A 317 -4.84 21.88 -6.45
CA GLY A 317 -4.20 20.59 -6.74
C GLY A 317 -4.81 19.37 -6.03
N ASP A 318 -5.63 19.55 -4.98
CA ASP A 318 -6.27 18.42 -4.30
C ASP A 318 -7.44 17.83 -5.11
N GLN A 319 -7.35 16.53 -5.42
CA GLN A 319 -8.45 15.78 -6.05
C GLN A 319 -9.58 15.53 -5.04
N TYR A 320 -10.84 15.70 -5.47
CA TYR A 320 -12.00 15.39 -4.64
C TYR A 320 -12.11 13.87 -4.41
N LEU A 321 -12.82 13.47 -3.35
CA LEU A 321 -13.08 12.07 -3.01
C LEU A 321 -13.80 11.37 -4.17
N GLN A 322 -14.73 12.06 -4.82
CA GLN A 322 -15.39 11.57 -6.04
C GLN A 322 -14.38 11.26 -7.16
N ASP A 323 -13.34 12.08 -7.35
CA ASP A 323 -12.34 11.89 -8.41
C ASP A 323 -11.44 10.68 -8.10
N GLN A 324 -11.10 10.49 -6.82
CA GLN A 324 -10.41 9.29 -6.34
C GLN A 324 -11.24 8.03 -6.62
N CYS A 325 -12.53 8.08 -6.32
CA CYS A 325 -13.45 6.97 -6.57
C CYS A 325 -13.59 6.66 -8.07
N VAL A 326 -13.78 7.68 -8.92
CA VAL A 326 -13.80 7.52 -10.38
C VAL A 326 -12.51 6.88 -10.87
N GLY A 327 -11.35 7.39 -10.42
CA GLY A 327 -10.04 6.86 -10.80
C GLY A 327 -9.88 5.37 -10.46
N LEU A 328 -10.32 4.95 -9.26
CA LEU A 328 -10.26 3.55 -8.87
C LEU A 328 -11.25 2.67 -9.65
N LEU A 329 -12.48 3.13 -9.90
CA LEU A 329 -13.46 2.41 -10.74
C LEU A 329 -12.91 2.19 -12.15
N ARG A 330 -12.27 3.20 -12.73
CA ARG A 330 -11.66 3.08 -14.06
C ARG A 330 -10.54 2.04 -14.07
N ILE A 331 -9.64 2.08 -13.09
CA ILE A 331 -8.59 1.07 -12.94
C ILE A 331 -9.18 -0.34 -12.83
N ILE A 332 -10.20 -0.54 -11.99
CA ILE A 332 -10.89 -1.84 -11.84
C ILE A 332 -11.45 -2.32 -13.20
N GLY A 333 -12.07 -1.41 -13.97
CA GLY A 333 -12.60 -1.71 -15.30
C GLY A 333 -11.50 -2.13 -16.28
N CYS A 334 -10.37 -1.43 -16.33
CA CYS A 334 -9.22 -1.81 -17.17
C CYS A 334 -8.73 -3.23 -16.84
N TYR A 335 -8.59 -3.54 -15.55
CA TYR A 335 -8.17 -4.87 -15.08
C TYR A 335 -9.26 -5.95 -15.21
N SER A 336 -10.50 -5.64 -15.60
CA SER A 336 -11.54 -6.67 -15.74
C SER A 336 -11.35 -7.58 -16.97
N ALA A 337 -10.39 -7.30 -17.86
CA ALA A 337 -9.94 -8.25 -18.88
C ALA A 337 -9.25 -9.48 -18.27
N TYR A 338 -8.80 -9.38 -17.02
CA TYR A 338 -8.31 -10.53 -16.26
C TYR A 338 -9.49 -11.34 -15.72
N GLY A 339 -9.62 -12.59 -16.15
CA GLY A 339 -10.75 -13.44 -15.77
C GLY A 339 -10.94 -13.62 -14.25
N VAL A 340 -9.87 -13.51 -13.46
CA VAL A 340 -9.92 -13.52 -11.99
C VAL A 340 -10.46 -12.22 -11.40
N VAL A 341 -10.07 -11.07 -11.96
CA VAL A 341 -10.60 -9.76 -11.57
C VAL A 341 -12.08 -9.67 -11.93
N LEU A 342 -12.47 -10.09 -13.14
CA LEU A 342 -13.87 -10.13 -13.56
C LEU A 342 -14.74 -10.97 -12.61
N LYS A 343 -14.22 -12.12 -12.14
CA LYS A 343 -14.92 -12.97 -11.16
C LYS A 343 -15.07 -12.24 -9.82
N ALA A 344 -14.02 -11.61 -9.33
CA ALA A 344 -14.05 -10.85 -8.08
C ALA A 344 -15.01 -9.65 -8.19
N LEU A 345 -15.00 -8.93 -9.32
CA LEU A 345 -15.87 -7.81 -9.62
C LEU A 345 -17.34 -8.23 -9.62
N LYS A 346 -17.69 -9.31 -10.33
CA LYS A 346 -19.04 -9.89 -10.31
C LYS A 346 -19.49 -10.21 -8.89
N LYS A 347 -18.62 -10.83 -8.08
CA LYS A 347 -18.94 -11.20 -6.69
C LYS A 347 -19.15 -9.96 -5.81
N ALA A 348 -18.28 -8.96 -5.93
CA ALA A 348 -18.33 -7.73 -5.15
C ALA A 348 -19.60 -6.92 -5.46
N ILE A 349 -19.91 -6.72 -6.74
CA ILE A 349 -21.14 -6.03 -7.17
C ILE A 349 -22.38 -6.84 -6.74
N GLY A 350 -22.40 -8.15 -7.01
CA GLY A 350 -23.52 -9.01 -6.61
C GLY A 350 -23.74 -9.12 -5.10
N LYS A 351 -22.71 -8.85 -4.27
CA LYS A 351 -22.86 -8.71 -2.83
C LYS A 351 -23.57 -7.40 -2.49
N ALA A 352 -23.19 -6.29 -3.12
CA ALA A 352 -23.83 -4.99 -2.92
C ALA A 352 -25.29 -4.99 -3.42
N GLU A 353 -25.57 -5.56 -4.59
CA GLU A 353 -26.92 -5.64 -5.19
C GLU A 353 -27.94 -6.33 -4.27
N LYS A 354 -27.50 -7.27 -3.42
CA LYS A 354 -28.37 -7.98 -2.46
C LYS A 354 -28.77 -7.14 -1.25
N GLU A 355 -28.13 -6.01 -1.04
CA GLU A 355 -28.38 -5.13 0.10
C GLU A 355 -29.57 -4.20 -0.15
N LYS A 356 -30.43 -4.00 0.86
CA LYS A 356 -31.62 -3.15 0.75
C LYS A 356 -31.31 -1.69 0.37
N TRP A 357 -30.15 -1.19 0.77
CA TRP A 357 -29.73 0.19 0.53
C TRP A 357 -29.21 0.45 -0.89
N TYR A 358 -28.90 -0.61 -1.66
CA TYR A 358 -28.17 -0.51 -2.93
C TYR A 358 -28.81 0.44 -3.94
N VAL A 359 -30.09 0.20 -4.27
CA VAL A 359 -30.81 0.95 -5.30
C VAL A 359 -30.88 2.44 -4.96
N GLN A 360 -31.15 2.78 -3.69
CA GLN A 360 -31.24 4.16 -3.24
C GLN A 360 -29.88 4.87 -3.33
N VAL A 361 -28.81 4.19 -2.89
CA VAL A 361 -27.46 4.75 -2.91
C VAL A 361 -26.97 4.98 -4.34
N VAL A 362 -27.09 3.99 -5.23
CA VAL A 362 -26.66 4.10 -6.64
C VAL A 362 -27.42 5.22 -7.36
N ARG A 363 -28.72 5.37 -7.11
CA ARG A 363 -29.53 6.45 -7.70
C ARG A 363 -29.02 7.84 -7.32
N GLY A 364 -28.59 8.01 -6.07
CA GLY A 364 -28.12 9.26 -5.49
C GLY A 364 -26.61 9.53 -5.63
N LEU A 365 -25.85 8.67 -6.31
CA LEU A 365 -24.41 8.91 -6.52
C LEU A 365 -24.16 10.22 -7.27
N PRO A 366 -23.09 10.97 -6.93
CA PRO A 366 -22.62 12.09 -7.75
C PRO A 366 -22.38 11.66 -9.20
N MET A 367 -22.71 12.52 -10.17
CA MET A 367 -22.78 12.13 -11.58
C MET A 367 -21.51 11.48 -12.14
N PRO A 368 -20.29 12.01 -11.93
CA PRO A 368 -19.07 11.38 -12.43
C PRO A 368 -18.87 9.96 -11.87
N VAL A 369 -19.21 9.75 -10.59
CA VAL A 369 -19.11 8.45 -9.93
C VAL A 369 -20.19 7.50 -10.45
N LYS A 370 -21.40 8.00 -10.68
CA LYS A 370 -22.52 7.25 -11.24
C LYS A 370 -22.23 6.77 -12.66
N GLU A 371 -21.68 7.63 -13.50
CA GLU A 371 -21.24 7.29 -14.87
C GLU A 371 -20.14 6.22 -14.85
N ALA A 372 -19.12 6.39 -14.00
CA ALA A 372 -18.07 5.39 -13.83
C ALA A 372 -18.62 4.06 -13.30
N TRP A 373 -19.60 4.10 -12.39
CA TRP A 373 -20.28 2.90 -11.88
C TRP A 373 -21.05 2.16 -12.99
N ILE A 374 -21.88 2.88 -13.75
CA ILE A 374 -22.63 2.31 -14.88
C ILE A 374 -21.67 1.69 -15.91
N LEU A 375 -20.56 2.37 -16.20
CA LEU A 375 -19.55 1.86 -17.13
C LEU A 375 -18.98 0.51 -16.65
N ILE A 376 -18.59 0.38 -15.38
CA ILE A 376 -18.06 -0.89 -14.87
C ILE A 376 -19.13 -1.98 -14.79
N GLU A 377 -20.40 -1.64 -14.55
CA GLU A 377 -21.52 -2.59 -14.58
C GLU A 377 -21.75 -3.13 -15.98
N ASN A 378 -21.73 -2.25 -16.99
CA ASN A 378 -21.86 -2.65 -18.39
C ASN A 378 -20.69 -3.52 -18.84
N ILE A 379 -19.45 -3.15 -18.49
CA ILE A 379 -18.25 -3.96 -18.77
C ILE A 379 -18.34 -5.33 -18.08
N LYS A 380 -18.78 -5.36 -16.81
CA LYS A 380 -19.02 -6.60 -16.06
C LYS A 380 -19.99 -7.50 -16.82
N ILE A 381 -21.13 -6.97 -17.27
CA ILE A 381 -22.17 -7.74 -17.96
C ILE A 381 -21.60 -8.31 -19.27
N LEU A 382 -21.08 -7.44 -20.15
CA LEU A 382 -20.55 -7.83 -21.46
C LEU A 382 -19.50 -8.94 -21.35
N ARG A 383 -18.46 -8.73 -20.52
CA ARG A 383 -17.37 -9.70 -20.36
C ARG A 383 -17.82 -10.98 -19.65
N MET A 384 -18.82 -10.91 -18.76
CA MET A 384 -19.36 -12.11 -18.12
C MET A 384 -20.13 -12.97 -19.12
N ASP A 385 -20.84 -12.36 -20.06
CA ASP A 385 -21.52 -13.07 -21.14
C ASP A 385 -20.52 -13.71 -22.09
N ASP A 386 -19.46 -12.97 -22.47
CA ASP A 386 -18.36 -13.50 -23.28
C ASP A 386 -17.66 -14.68 -22.58
N LYS A 387 -17.42 -14.56 -21.28
CA LYS A 387 -16.90 -15.65 -20.45
C LYS A 387 -17.83 -16.85 -20.34
N MET A 388 -19.15 -16.65 -20.37
CA MET A 388 -20.10 -17.76 -20.38
C MET A 388 -20.08 -18.49 -21.72
N LYS A 389 -20.06 -17.76 -22.85
CA LYS A 389 -19.86 -18.35 -24.18
C LYS A 389 -18.56 -19.16 -24.25
N TRP A 390 -17.47 -18.59 -23.75
CA TRP A 390 -16.19 -19.27 -23.61
C TRP A 390 -16.25 -20.54 -22.75
N ARG A 391 -17.13 -20.60 -21.74
CA ARG A 391 -17.29 -21.84 -20.94
C ARG A 391 -18.11 -22.89 -21.65
N SER A 392 -19.18 -22.48 -22.32
CA SER A 392 -20.08 -23.39 -23.02
C SER A 392 -19.41 -24.11 -24.19
N GLY A 393 -18.37 -23.52 -24.79
CA GLY A 393 -17.58 -24.15 -25.85
C GLY A 393 -16.54 -25.19 -25.39
N GLY A 394 -16.50 -25.59 -24.12
CA GLY A 394 -15.68 -26.74 -23.68
C GLY A 394 -14.16 -26.49 -23.56
N PHE A 395 -13.72 -25.24 -23.43
CA PHE A 395 -12.31 -24.84 -23.51
C PHE A 395 -11.48 -25.09 -22.23
N ASN A 396 -11.50 -26.32 -21.69
CA ASN A 396 -10.51 -26.75 -20.70
C ASN A 396 -9.19 -27.07 -21.41
N ILE A 397 -8.25 -26.11 -21.40
CA ILE A 397 -7.00 -26.21 -22.15
C ILE A 397 -5.94 -26.93 -21.31
N CYS A 398 -5.47 -28.05 -21.84
CA CYS A 398 -4.30 -28.74 -21.31
C CYS A 398 -3.02 -28.08 -21.82
N ALA A 399 -2.05 -27.86 -20.93
CA ALA A 399 -0.74 -27.31 -21.26
C ALA A 399 0.18 -28.30 -22.00
N ASN A 400 -0.21 -29.56 -22.13
CA ASN A 400 0.49 -30.51 -22.99
C ASN A 400 0.05 -30.29 -24.44
N GLU A 401 0.94 -29.74 -25.27
CA GLU A 401 0.66 -29.44 -26.70
C GLU A 401 0.32 -30.70 -27.49
N SER A 402 0.90 -31.84 -27.10
CA SER A 402 0.62 -33.15 -27.70
C SER A 402 -0.55 -33.89 -27.04
N CYS A 403 -1.39 -33.20 -26.25
CA CYS A 403 -2.55 -33.83 -25.65
C CYS A 403 -3.53 -34.31 -26.76
N PRO A 404 -4.01 -35.56 -26.72
CA PRO A 404 -4.95 -36.08 -27.72
C PRO A 404 -6.35 -35.46 -27.63
N SER A 405 -6.64 -34.72 -26.54
CA SER A 405 -7.90 -33.97 -26.36
C SER A 405 -7.62 -32.63 -25.68
N PRO A 406 -6.88 -31.72 -26.33
CA PRO A 406 -6.43 -30.47 -25.71
C PRO A 406 -7.55 -29.42 -25.60
N ARG A 407 -8.64 -29.56 -26.37
CA ARG A 407 -9.69 -28.54 -26.56
C ARG A 407 -11.11 -29.07 -26.81
N LYS A 408 -11.43 -30.32 -26.47
CA LYS A 408 -12.78 -30.89 -26.71
C LYS A 408 -13.39 -31.40 -25.42
N ASP A 409 -14.60 -30.91 -25.11
CA ASP A 409 -15.64 -31.47 -24.23
C ASP A 409 -15.20 -32.08 -22.87
N TYR A 410 -13.98 -31.82 -22.42
CA TYR A 410 -13.48 -32.36 -21.17
C TYR A 410 -14.03 -31.52 -20.03
N PHE A 411 -15.15 -31.95 -19.45
CA PHE A 411 -15.74 -31.34 -18.25
C PHE A 411 -15.13 -31.87 -16.94
N GLY A 412 -14.10 -32.71 -17.03
CA GLY A 412 -13.44 -33.32 -15.87
C GLY A 412 -12.52 -32.36 -15.10
N PRO A 413 -12.00 -32.82 -13.94
CA PRO A 413 -11.09 -32.03 -13.11
C PRO A 413 -9.79 -31.74 -13.86
N MET A 414 -9.29 -30.51 -13.69
CA MET A 414 -8.00 -30.06 -14.22
C MET A 414 -7.00 -29.89 -13.07
N TYR A 415 -5.78 -30.34 -13.29
CA TYR A 415 -4.71 -30.38 -12.30
C TYR A 415 -3.68 -29.29 -12.57
N ARG A 416 -3.46 -28.41 -11.59
CA ARG A 416 -2.44 -27.37 -11.67
C ARG A 416 -1.10 -27.92 -11.16
N CYS A 417 -0.02 -27.63 -11.87
CA CYS A 417 1.33 -27.99 -11.42
C CYS A 417 1.65 -27.30 -10.09
N SER A 418 1.96 -28.07 -9.03
CA SER A 418 2.33 -27.56 -7.71
C SER A 418 3.68 -26.84 -7.68
N GLY A 419 4.54 -27.16 -8.66
CA GLY A 419 5.76 -26.42 -8.99
C GLY A 419 5.38 -25.02 -9.47
N CYS A 420 5.32 -24.75 -10.78
CA CYS A 420 5.12 -23.38 -11.28
C CYS A 420 3.80 -22.68 -10.91
N LEU A 421 2.71 -23.42 -10.59
CA LEU A 421 1.33 -22.91 -10.45
C LEU A 421 0.70 -22.31 -11.73
N VAL A 422 1.40 -22.35 -12.86
CA VAL A 422 0.96 -21.79 -14.14
C VAL A 422 0.32 -22.86 -15.04
N SER A 423 1.04 -23.95 -15.28
CA SER A 423 0.60 -25.01 -16.21
C SER A 423 -0.52 -25.85 -15.62
N ILE A 424 -1.56 -26.08 -16.42
CA ILE A 424 -2.75 -26.85 -16.06
C ILE A 424 -2.87 -28.07 -17.00
N TYR A 425 -3.17 -29.24 -16.44
CA TYR A 425 -3.25 -30.51 -17.16
C TYR A 425 -4.58 -31.22 -16.93
N CYS A 426 -5.11 -31.92 -17.93
CA CYS A 426 -6.30 -32.76 -17.76
C CYS A 426 -5.99 -34.06 -16.99
N SER A 427 -4.73 -34.52 -17.00
CA SER A 427 -4.29 -35.75 -16.33
C SER A 427 -2.84 -35.69 -15.86
N ARG A 428 -2.44 -36.63 -14.99
CA ARG A 428 -1.05 -36.79 -14.55
C ARG A 428 -0.13 -37.24 -15.69
N GLU A 429 -0.67 -37.99 -16.64
CA GLU A 429 0.03 -38.47 -17.83
C GLU A 429 0.43 -37.29 -18.71
N CYS A 430 -0.51 -36.38 -19.00
CA CYS A 430 -0.20 -35.16 -19.76
C CYS A 430 0.85 -34.28 -19.05
N GLN A 431 0.79 -34.19 -17.72
CA GLN A 431 1.83 -33.50 -16.95
C GLN A 431 3.20 -34.17 -17.12
N ARG A 432 3.28 -35.50 -17.02
CA ARG A 432 4.53 -36.26 -17.16
C ARG A 432 5.13 -36.14 -18.56
N THR A 433 4.31 -36.26 -19.60
CA THR A 433 4.74 -36.11 -21.00
C THR A 433 5.28 -34.70 -21.22
N CYS A 434 4.51 -33.66 -20.88
CA CYS A 434 4.95 -32.27 -21.00
C CYS A 434 6.21 -31.96 -20.17
N TRP A 435 6.40 -32.63 -19.02
CA TRP A 435 7.61 -32.51 -18.19
C TRP A 435 8.85 -33.16 -18.80
N LYS A 436 8.71 -34.34 -19.43
CA LYS A 436 9.84 -35.11 -19.97
C LYS A 436 10.22 -34.68 -21.39
N GLU A 437 9.21 -34.53 -22.23
CA GLU A 437 9.35 -34.34 -23.68
C GLU A 437 9.11 -32.89 -24.09
N GLY A 438 8.41 -32.10 -23.26
CA GLY A 438 8.12 -30.69 -23.51
C GLY A 438 9.06 -29.72 -22.79
N SER A 439 8.75 -28.42 -22.93
CA SER A 439 9.49 -27.32 -22.33
C SER A 439 9.18 -27.06 -20.84
N HIS A 440 8.26 -27.83 -20.23
CA HIS A 440 7.74 -27.50 -18.92
C HIS A 440 8.79 -27.61 -17.80
N ARG A 441 9.74 -28.55 -17.87
CA ARG A 441 10.73 -28.76 -16.80
C ARG A 441 11.66 -27.56 -16.59
N SER A 442 12.19 -27.00 -17.68
CA SER A 442 13.08 -25.82 -17.62
C SER A 442 12.30 -24.60 -17.14
N PHE A 443 11.13 -24.36 -17.71
CA PHE A 443 10.22 -23.31 -17.30
C PHE A 443 9.82 -23.42 -15.82
N CYS A 444 9.43 -24.62 -15.36
CA CYS A 444 8.97 -24.84 -13.99
C CYS A 444 10.10 -24.61 -12.98
N LYS A 445 11.34 -25.03 -13.29
CA LYS A 445 12.50 -24.75 -12.45
C LYS A 445 12.81 -23.27 -12.36
N ALA A 446 12.73 -22.54 -13.48
CA ALA A 446 12.90 -21.09 -13.48
C ALA A 446 11.81 -20.43 -12.61
N ALA A 447 10.53 -20.72 -12.86
CA ALA A 447 9.42 -20.19 -12.06
C ALA A 447 9.54 -20.55 -10.56
N GLU A 448 10.00 -21.76 -10.23
CA GLU A 448 10.22 -22.16 -8.84
C GLU A 448 11.39 -21.40 -8.19
N SER A 449 12.51 -21.25 -8.88
CA SER A 449 13.69 -20.51 -8.38
C SER A 449 13.35 -19.06 -8.08
N ILE A 450 12.67 -18.38 -9.02
CA ILE A 450 12.33 -16.97 -8.87
C ILE A 450 11.36 -16.77 -7.67
N ARG A 451 10.45 -17.72 -7.40
CA ARG A 451 9.60 -17.70 -6.19
C ARG A 451 10.38 -17.93 -4.90
N ARG A 452 11.33 -18.88 -4.89
CA ARG A 452 12.11 -19.24 -3.70
C ARG A 452 13.04 -18.11 -3.25
N GLU A 453 13.61 -17.39 -4.20
CA GLU A 453 14.56 -16.31 -3.93
C GLU A 453 13.90 -15.01 -3.45
N GLY A 454 12.56 -14.91 -3.48
CA GLY A 454 11.88 -13.67 -3.11
C GLY A 454 12.28 -12.46 -3.96
N ARG A 455 13.02 -12.66 -5.07
CA ARG A 455 13.30 -11.69 -6.16
C ARG A 455 12.07 -11.36 -6.99
N HIS A 456 10.98 -12.02 -6.64
CA HIS A 456 9.69 -11.41 -6.63
C HIS A 456 9.65 -10.21 -5.66
N SER A 457 9.45 -8.98 -6.20
CA SER A 457 8.18 -8.30 -5.85
C SER A 457 7.18 -9.44 -5.69
N ILE A 458 6.51 -9.76 -4.59
CA ILE A 458 5.44 -10.79 -4.42
C ILE A 458 4.77 -11.31 -5.72
N TYR A 459 4.73 -10.48 -6.75
CA TYR A 459 4.29 -10.63 -8.13
C TYR A 459 5.35 -10.93 -9.24
N GLY A 460 6.65 -11.15 -8.99
CA GLY A 460 7.73 -11.17 -10.00
C GLY A 460 7.97 -12.50 -10.72
N SER A 461 6.88 -13.16 -11.10
CA SER A 461 6.63 -14.30 -12.03
C SER A 461 5.27 -14.93 -11.70
N ALA A 462 4.45 -14.25 -10.87
CA ALA A 462 3.00 -14.23 -11.00
C ALA A 462 2.54 -13.58 -12.33
N ASP A 463 3.47 -13.00 -13.07
CA ASP A 463 3.36 -12.49 -14.44
C ASP A 463 2.94 -13.53 -15.49
N GLN A 464 2.87 -14.80 -15.12
CA GLN A 464 2.22 -15.80 -15.96
C GLN A 464 0.85 -16.12 -15.38
N LEU A 465 -0.15 -15.49 -15.98
CA LEU A 465 -1.49 -16.01 -15.99
C LEU A 465 -1.43 -17.52 -16.21
N ASP A 466 -2.17 -18.27 -15.40
CA ASP A 466 -2.29 -19.69 -15.65
C ASP A 466 -2.86 -19.91 -17.07
N THR A 467 -2.62 -21.09 -17.63
CA THR A 467 -3.00 -21.39 -19.03
C THR A 467 -4.46 -21.04 -19.33
N ARG A 468 -5.35 -21.16 -18.34
CA ARG A 468 -6.77 -20.84 -18.47
C ARG A 468 -7.01 -19.33 -18.52
N GLN A 469 -6.32 -18.55 -17.70
CA GLN A 469 -6.43 -17.09 -17.68
C GLN A 469 -5.86 -16.48 -18.96
N SER A 470 -4.70 -16.96 -19.45
CA SER A 470 -4.15 -16.53 -20.74
C SER A 470 -5.10 -16.85 -21.89
N ALA A 471 -5.70 -18.04 -21.88
CA ALA A 471 -6.67 -18.43 -22.89
C ALA A 471 -7.94 -17.58 -22.88
N PHE A 472 -8.46 -17.25 -21.69
CA PHE A 472 -9.59 -16.34 -21.57
C PHE A 472 -9.25 -14.95 -22.13
N GLN A 473 -8.05 -14.42 -21.88
CA GLN A 473 -7.65 -13.14 -22.47
C GLN A 473 -7.50 -13.19 -23.99
N MET A 474 -6.94 -14.28 -24.55
CA MET A 474 -6.90 -14.46 -26.00
C MET A 474 -8.30 -14.52 -26.60
N TRP A 475 -9.25 -15.14 -25.89
CA TRP A 475 -10.66 -15.15 -26.30
C TRP A 475 -11.28 -13.75 -26.25
N GLU A 476 -11.10 -13.00 -25.17
CA GLU A 476 -11.57 -11.62 -25.07
C GLU A 476 -11.00 -10.75 -26.20
N MET A 477 -9.71 -10.91 -26.50
CA MET A 477 -9.04 -10.23 -27.60
C MET A 477 -9.66 -10.58 -28.96
N GLN A 478 -9.98 -11.85 -29.19
CA GLN A 478 -10.66 -12.30 -30.40
C GLN A 478 -12.05 -11.68 -30.52
N VAL A 479 -12.88 -11.80 -29.48
CA VAL A 479 -14.26 -11.28 -29.47
C VAL A 479 -14.28 -9.76 -29.65
N ASP A 480 -13.41 -9.04 -28.93
CA ASP A 480 -13.32 -7.58 -29.04
C ASP A 480 -12.85 -7.15 -30.44
N SER A 481 -11.94 -7.90 -31.07
CA SER A 481 -11.52 -7.64 -32.45
C SER A 481 -12.65 -7.88 -33.45
N GLN A 482 -13.44 -8.94 -33.29
CA GLN A 482 -14.57 -9.27 -34.17
C GLN A 482 -15.69 -8.22 -34.12
N ARG A 483 -15.82 -7.50 -32.99
CA ARG A 483 -16.75 -6.36 -32.87
C ARG A 483 -16.33 -5.17 -33.74
N GLN A 484 -15.08 -5.11 -34.21
CA GLN A 484 -14.53 -3.97 -34.96
C GLN A 484 -14.67 -4.13 -36.48
N VAL A 485 -15.88 -4.44 -36.95
CA VAL A 485 -16.14 -4.84 -38.36
C VAL A 485 -15.61 -3.83 -39.39
N GLU A 486 -15.73 -2.53 -39.12
CA GLU A 486 -15.25 -1.46 -40.01
C GLU A 486 -13.71 -1.44 -40.12
N LEU A 487 -13.02 -1.61 -38.99
CA LEU A 487 -11.56 -1.71 -38.96
C LEU A 487 -11.07 -3.00 -39.60
N ILE A 488 -11.76 -4.12 -39.35
CA ILE A 488 -11.49 -5.41 -39.99
C ILE A 488 -11.58 -5.29 -41.51
N SER A 489 -12.54 -4.52 -42.02
CA SER A 489 -12.78 -4.35 -43.45
C SER A 489 -11.72 -3.46 -44.13
N SER A 490 -11.12 -2.53 -43.39
CA SER A 490 -10.07 -1.64 -43.89
C SER A 490 -8.64 -2.15 -43.66
N ALA A 491 -8.46 -3.13 -42.76
CA ALA A 491 -7.17 -3.73 -42.44
C ALA A 491 -6.68 -4.67 -43.55
N SER A 492 -5.43 -4.48 -44.00
CA SER A 492 -4.74 -5.53 -44.75
C SER A 492 -4.17 -6.58 -43.78
N PRO A 493 -4.50 -7.87 -43.92
CA PRO A 493 -4.02 -8.95 -43.05
C PRO A 493 -2.50 -9.20 -43.15
N VAL A 494 -1.86 -8.58 -44.15
CA VAL A 494 -0.41 -8.68 -44.41
C VAL A 494 0.36 -7.58 -43.69
N THR A 495 -0.20 -6.36 -43.63
CA THR A 495 0.55 -5.18 -43.23
C THR A 495 -0.01 -4.48 -42.00
N HIS A 496 -1.24 -4.80 -41.59
CA HIS A 496 -1.92 -4.13 -40.49
C HIS A 496 -2.33 -5.10 -39.37
N ALA A 497 -2.40 -4.57 -38.16
CA ALA A 497 -3.01 -5.20 -37.01
C ALA A 497 -4.08 -4.28 -36.40
N ILE A 498 -5.16 -4.88 -35.89
CA ILE A 498 -6.10 -4.16 -35.03
C ILE A 498 -5.47 -4.02 -33.65
N LYS A 499 -5.37 -2.77 -33.19
CA LYS A 499 -4.94 -2.42 -31.84
C LYS A 499 -6.10 -2.47 -30.87
N LEU A 500 -5.95 -3.18 -29.77
CA LEU A 500 -6.86 -3.18 -28.62
C LEU A 500 -6.11 -2.77 -27.34
N ASP A 501 -6.34 -1.56 -26.85
CA ASP A 501 -5.70 -1.06 -25.64
C ASP A 501 -6.64 -1.14 -24.42
N TYR A 502 -6.40 -2.15 -23.59
CA TYR A 502 -7.15 -2.45 -22.37
C TYR A 502 -6.73 -1.58 -21.17
N ARG A 503 -5.79 -0.64 -21.34
CA ARG A 503 -5.39 0.28 -20.27
C ARG A 503 -6.37 1.43 -20.08
N ASP A 504 -7.31 1.59 -21.01
CA ASP A 504 -8.40 2.56 -20.93
C ASP A 504 -9.77 1.87 -20.91
N ILE A 505 -10.76 2.58 -20.38
CA ILE A 505 -12.17 2.19 -20.49
C ILE A 505 -13.03 3.39 -20.95
N PRO A 506 -13.89 3.20 -21.98
CA PRO A 506 -13.97 2.04 -22.89
C PRO A 506 -12.63 1.73 -23.57
N ILE A 507 -12.44 0.49 -24.05
CA ILE A 507 -11.17 0.08 -24.67
C ILE A 507 -10.86 1.00 -25.86
N LYS A 508 -9.60 1.41 -25.98
CA LYS A 508 -9.15 2.19 -27.12
C LYS A 508 -8.83 1.25 -28.27
N VAL A 509 -9.47 1.46 -29.41
CA VAL A 509 -9.32 0.64 -30.61
C VAL A 509 -8.67 1.48 -31.71
N GLY A 510 -7.79 0.86 -32.51
CA GLY A 510 -7.20 1.52 -33.68
C GLY A 510 -6.68 0.51 -34.69
N LEU A 511 -6.21 1.02 -35.82
CA LEU A 511 -5.47 0.28 -36.83
C LEU A 511 -4.01 0.72 -36.78
N LEU A 512 -3.09 -0.23 -36.78
CA LEU A 512 -1.65 0.03 -36.84
C LEU A 512 -1.05 -0.79 -37.97
N THR A 513 -0.04 -0.25 -38.62
CA THR A 513 0.89 -1.05 -39.42
C THR A 513 1.74 -1.92 -38.49
N LEU A 514 2.26 -3.03 -39.04
CA LEU A 514 3.18 -3.92 -38.32
C LEU A 514 4.42 -3.20 -37.77
N GLU A 515 4.93 -2.20 -38.49
CA GLU A 515 6.06 -1.37 -38.06
C GLU A 515 5.68 -0.43 -36.90
N GLU A 516 4.49 0.18 -36.95
CA GLU A 516 3.93 0.96 -35.85
C GLU A 516 3.70 0.10 -34.61
N CYS A 517 3.26 -1.15 -34.74
CA CYS A 517 3.13 -2.02 -33.58
C CYS A 517 4.49 -2.30 -32.92
N LYS A 518 5.54 -2.56 -33.72
CA LYS A 518 6.90 -2.81 -33.22
C LYS A 518 7.50 -1.58 -32.53
N THR A 519 7.26 -0.38 -33.07
CA THR A 519 7.72 0.88 -32.46
C THR A 519 6.92 1.23 -31.21
N GLU A 520 5.62 0.96 -31.20
CA GLU A 520 4.78 1.15 -30.02
C GLU A 520 5.16 0.19 -28.88
N ASP A 521 5.70 -0.98 -29.20
CA ASP A 521 6.05 -2.05 -28.27
C ASP A 521 7.49 -1.98 -27.72
N GLN A 522 8.08 -0.78 -27.63
CA GLN A 522 9.30 -0.54 -26.83
C GLN A 522 9.10 -0.75 -25.30
N GLY A 523 8.14 -1.60 -24.90
CA GLY A 523 7.82 -1.94 -23.52
C GLY A 523 8.66 -3.09 -22.97
N ASP A 524 8.44 -3.44 -21.71
CA ASP A 524 9.27 -4.41 -20.96
C ASP A 524 9.16 -5.86 -21.47
N TYR A 525 8.10 -6.19 -22.21
CA TYR A 525 7.80 -7.57 -22.65
C TYR A 525 7.16 -7.60 -24.05
N PRO A 526 7.97 -7.55 -25.12
CA PRO A 526 7.45 -7.62 -26.48
C PRO A 526 6.93 -9.03 -26.83
N PRO A 527 5.92 -9.18 -27.73
CA PRO A 527 5.52 -10.46 -28.29
C PRO A 527 6.70 -11.28 -28.78
N LYS A 528 6.80 -12.52 -28.30
CA LYS A 528 7.88 -13.45 -28.68
C LYS A 528 7.85 -13.85 -30.15
N ASP A 529 6.66 -13.74 -30.76
CA ASP A 529 6.39 -14.19 -32.12
C ASP A 529 6.50 -13.04 -33.14
N TRP A 530 7.12 -11.91 -32.77
CA TRP A 530 7.30 -10.76 -33.66
C TRP A 530 7.88 -11.16 -35.02
N GLU A 531 9.01 -11.87 -35.02
CA GLU A 531 9.68 -12.26 -36.26
C GLU A 531 8.83 -13.19 -37.12
N TYR A 532 8.07 -14.10 -36.49
CA TYR A 532 7.15 -14.98 -37.20
C TYR A 532 6.06 -14.18 -37.95
N TYR A 533 5.42 -13.23 -37.28
CA TYR A 533 4.35 -12.43 -37.88
C TYR A 533 4.89 -11.41 -38.91
N MET A 534 6.03 -10.78 -38.64
CA MET A 534 6.66 -9.80 -39.56
C MET A 534 7.12 -10.45 -40.87
N ASN A 535 7.54 -11.71 -40.83
CA ASN A 535 7.97 -12.46 -42.01
C ASN A 535 6.80 -13.12 -42.77
N GLY A 536 5.55 -12.84 -42.38
CA GLY A 536 4.35 -13.40 -43.02
C GLY A 536 4.12 -14.88 -42.71
N GLY A 537 4.68 -15.42 -41.63
CA GLY A 537 4.50 -16.83 -41.24
C GLY A 537 3.02 -17.20 -41.05
N HIS A 538 2.19 -16.28 -40.55
CA HIS A 538 0.75 -16.50 -40.41
C HIS A 538 0.02 -16.68 -41.75
N ILE A 539 0.50 -16.04 -42.82
CA ILE A 539 -0.09 -16.20 -44.15
C ILE A 539 0.26 -17.58 -44.71
N GLN A 540 1.50 -18.05 -44.44
CA GLN A 540 1.94 -19.37 -44.87
C GLN A 540 1.16 -20.47 -44.15
N ASP A 541 0.91 -20.31 -42.85
CA ASP A 541 0.27 -21.33 -42.02
C ASP A 541 -1.27 -21.30 -42.10
N PHE A 542 -1.88 -20.12 -42.26
CA PHE A 542 -3.33 -19.93 -42.13
C PHE A 542 -4.00 -19.25 -43.33
N GLY A 543 -3.23 -18.83 -44.35
CA GLY A 543 -3.72 -18.05 -45.48
C GLY A 543 -3.94 -16.56 -45.16
N ALA A 544 -4.39 -15.81 -46.15
CA ALA A 544 -4.65 -14.37 -46.01
C ALA A 544 -6.03 -14.04 -45.40
N ASP A 545 -6.86 -15.06 -45.13
CA ASP A 545 -8.22 -14.87 -44.63
C ASP A 545 -8.26 -14.88 -43.10
N GLY A 546 -8.04 -13.71 -42.52
CA GLY A 546 -8.00 -13.53 -41.08
C GLY A 546 -7.61 -12.13 -40.68
N ILE A 547 -7.24 -11.97 -39.42
CA ILE A 547 -6.83 -10.69 -38.89
C ILE A 547 -5.73 -10.82 -37.84
N LEU A 548 -4.77 -9.92 -37.93
CA LEU A 548 -3.75 -9.76 -36.91
C LEU A 548 -4.27 -8.77 -35.85
N VAL A 549 -4.13 -9.13 -34.59
CA VAL A 549 -4.58 -8.32 -33.45
C VAL A 549 -3.43 -8.11 -32.49
N TYR A 550 -3.18 -6.85 -32.17
CA TYR A 550 -2.20 -6.37 -31.21
C TYR A 550 -2.93 -5.82 -29.98
N ALA A 551 -2.84 -6.50 -28.85
CA ALA A 551 -3.50 -6.07 -27.62
C ALA A 551 -2.51 -5.65 -26.54
N ILE A 552 -2.84 -4.58 -25.81
CA ILE A 552 -2.03 -4.07 -24.70
C ILE A 552 -2.83 -4.21 -23.41
N PHE A 553 -2.25 -4.86 -22.40
CA PHE A 553 -2.89 -5.07 -21.10
C PHE A 553 -2.16 -4.31 -19.98
N PRO A 554 -2.89 -3.83 -18.94
CA PRO A 554 -2.27 -3.25 -17.76
C PRO A 554 -1.60 -4.35 -16.92
N HIS A 555 -0.34 -4.17 -16.51
CA HIS A 555 0.45 -5.23 -15.84
C HIS A 555 0.97 -4.87 -14.43
N GLY A 556 1.07 -3.59 -14.11
CA GLY A 556 1.65 -3.09 -12.85
C GLY A 556 3.12 -2.65 -13.00
N GLY A 557 3.62 -1.78 -12.13
CA GLY A 557 4.98 -1.22 -12.15
C GLY A 557 5.23 -0.22 -13.28
N SER A 558 4.19 0.47 -13.76
CA SER A 558 4.17 1.17 -15.07
C SER A 558 4.41 0.26 -16.29
N ARG A 559 4.51 -1.06 -16.07
CA ARG A 559 4.74 -2.04 -17.12
C ARG A 559 3.44 -2.36 -17.83
N ARG A 560 3.59 -2.74 -19.09
CA ARG A 560 2.57 -3.34 -19.95
C ARG A 560 3.15 -4.62 -20.51
N TYR A 561 2.29 -5.57 -20.83
CA TYR A 561 2.65 -6.58 -21.82
C TYR A 561 1.69 -6.46 -22.99
N SER A 562 2.22 -6.83 -24.13
CA SER A 562 1.50 -6.81 -25.38
C SER A 562 1.38 -8.25 -25.90
N LEU A 563 0.27 -8.55 -26.55
CA LEU A 563 0.07 -9.81 -27.27
C LEU A 563 -0.15 -9.48 -28.74
N LEU A 564 0.47 -10.27 -29.62
CA LEU A 564 0.22 -10.23 -31.05
C LEU A 564 -0.29 -11.61 -31.48
N LYS A 565 -1.48 -11.68 -32.08
CA LYS A 565 -2.06 -12.95 -32.51
C LYS A 565 -2.86 -12.80 -33.78
N PHE A 566 -2.75 -13.80 -34.65
CA PHE A 566 -3.60 -13.95 -35.82
C PHE A 566 -4.84 -14.78 -35.47
N PHE A 567 -6.01 -14.28 -35.88
CA PHE A 567 -7.29 -14.98 -35.79
C PHE A 567 -7.84 -15.19 -37.21
N PRO A 568 -8.04 -16.45 -37.65
CA PRO A 568 -8.73 -16.74 -38.90
C PRO A 568 -10.15 -16.16 -38.88
N ARG A 569 -10.67 -15.73 -40.03
CA ARG A 569 -12.11 -15.46 -40.15
C ARG A 569 -12.84 -16.81 -40.18
N GLU A 570 -13.86 -16.97 -39.34
CA GLU A 570 -14.77 -18.13 -39.37
C GLU A 570 -15.83 -17.97 -40.47
#